data_AF-A0AAW0YBJ1-F1
#
_entry.id   AF-A0AAW0YBJ1-F1
#
_cell.length_a   1.000
_cell.length_b   1.000
_cell.length_c   1.000
_cell.angle_alpha   90.00
_cell.angle_beta   90.00
_cell.angle_gamma   90.00
#
_symmetry.space_group_name_H-M   'P 1'
#
loop_
_entity.id
_entity.type
_entity.pdbx_description
1 polymer ?
#
loop_
_entity_poly.entity_id
_entity_poly.type
_entity_poly.pdbx_seq_one_letter_code
_entity_poly.pdbx_strand_id
1 'polypeptide(L)'
;PLSERREILEENMTEIKNHIMFSEMKLINKKEDLREMIKFVLQEGLEGLVLKDINSIYEPGKRHWLKIKKDYLNDGAMADSADLVVLGAWYGTGRKGGMMSVFLMGCYDARIDKWCTVTKVHTGFDDAALERLQTELDMIKISQDPDRVPSWLKCNKPMIPDFVSADPKKAPVWEITGAEFTRHQIHTGDGISIRFPRVTRERNDKTWKEATNLSELQELYKNSRECLDFEALASDGNDKTDDDDSSKKNGNSGTSTPVKTPMSGGPSSSSSFNTSPNSAKGEMWKNKVQKTLSRFSKDVEEDNTEEKKKSDTGKKGLKQEKRKS
;
A
#
# COMPACT_ATOMS: atom_id res chain seq x y z
N PRO A 1 -7.82 2.46 29.49
CA PRO A 1 -7.70 3.15 28.17
C PRO A 1 -6.32 2.91 27.53
N LEU A 2 -6.09 3.27 26.25
CA LEU A 2 -4.77 3.07 25.63
C LEU A 2 -3.67 3.85 26.36
N SER A 3 -3.95 5.09 26.77
CA SER A 3 -3.04 5.91 27.58
C SER A 3 -2.56 5.17 28.83
N GLU A 4 -3.48 4.74 29.67
CA GLU A 4 -3.17 4.03 30.93
C GLU A 4 -2.43 2.71 30.67
N ARG A 5 -2.85 1.93 29.66
CA ARG A 5 -2.15 0.69 29.30
C ARG A 5 -0.72 0.94 28.85
N ARG A 6 -0.47 2.03 28.13
CA ARG A 6 0.88 2.40 27.68
C ARG A 6 1.75 2.87 28.83
N GLU A 7 1.21 3.64 29.77
CA GLU A 7 1.93 4.07 30.97
C GLU A 7 2.35 2.86 31.82
N ILE A 8 1.45 1.92 32.06
CA ILE A 8 1.76 0.67 32.75
C ILE A 8 2.88 -0.10 32.02
N LEU A 9 2.83 -0.16 30.69
CA LEU A 9 3.86 -0.83 29.90
C LEU A 9 5.23 -0.14 30.04
N GLU A 10 5.28 1.19 29.99
CA GLU A 10 6.51 1.98 30.12
C GLU A 10 7.12 1.92 31.53
N GLU A 11 6.29 1.82 32.56
CA GLU A 11 6.74 1.71 33.96
C GLU A 11 7.31 0.33 34.31
N ASN A 12 6.86 -0.72 33.61
CA ASN A 12 7.18 -2.11 33.94
C ASN A 12 8.14 -2.78 32.95
N MET A 13 8.59 -2.08 31.92
CA MET A 13 9.51 -2.62 30.93
C MET A 13 10.69 -1.68 30.69
N THR A 14 11.88 -2.26 30.61
CA THR A 14 13.11 -1.55 30.21
C THR A 14 13.46 -1.94 28.79
N GLU A 15 13.76 -0.97 27.95
CA GLU A 15 14.17 -1.23 26.58
C GLU A 15 15.55 -1.88 26.52
N ILE A 16 15.68 -2.86 25.64
CA ILE A 16 16.93 -3.49 25.24
C ILE A 16 17.06 -3.26 23.75
N LYS A 17 17.98 -2.37 23.36
CA LYS A 17 18.19 -1.98 21.96
C LYS A 17 18.30 -3.20 21.05
N ASN A 18 17.57 -3.20 19.95
CA ASN A 18 17.50 -4.27 18.95
C ASN A 18 16.91 -5.62 19.44
N HIS A 19 16.34 -5.67 20.64
CA HIS A 19 15.72 -6.88 21.18
C HIS A 19 14.29 -6.63 21.66
N ILE A 20 14.11 -5.70 22.60
CA ILE A 20 12.80 -5.35 23.15
C ILE A 20 12.73 -3.84 23.23
N MET A 21 11.90 -3.24 22.37
CA MET A 21 11.75 -1.79 22.29
C MET A 21 10.27 -1.46 22.25
N PHE A 22 9.92 -0.27 22.72
CA PHE A 22 8.59 0.23 22.52
C PHE A 22 8.38 0.62 21.05
N SER A 23 7.17 0.38 20.55
CA SER A 23 6.75 1.02 19.30
C SER A 23 6.75 2.53 19.49
N GLU A 24 7.29 3.22 18.50
CA GLU A 24 7.22 4.68 18.40
C GLU A 24 5.76 5.14 18.36
N MET A 25 5.48 6.24 19.05
CA MET A 25 4.14 6.81 19.14
C MET A 25 4.22 8.33 19.10
N LYS A 26 3.38 8.93 18.25
CA LYS A 26 3.19 10.38 18.20
C LYS A 26 1.71 10.69 18.41
N LEU A 27 1.43 11.61 19.32
CA LEU A 27 0.08 12.15 19.47
C LEU A 27 -0.19 13.10 18.30
N ILE A 28 -1.24 12.80 17.53
CA ILE A 28 -1.63 13.55 16.35
C ILE A 28 -2.98 14.20 16.66
N ASN A 29 -3.04 15.53 16.54
CA ASN A 29 -4.28 16.29 16.74
C ASN A 29 -4.74 17.03 15.47
N LYS A 30 -3.88 17.10 14.44
CA LYS A 30 -4.13 17.79 13.18
C LYS A 30 -3.89 16.86 11.99
N LYS A 31 -4.57 17.14 10.88
CA LYS A 31 -4.44 16.36 9.64
C LYS A 31 -3.04 16.51 9.03
N GLU A 32 -2.45 17.68 9.17
CA GLU A 32 -1.12 18.03 8.66
C GLU A 32 -0.05 17.16 9.33
N ASP A 33 -0.09 17.05 10.67
CA ASP A 33 0.80 16.19 11.44
C ASP A 33 0.70 14.71 11.00
N LEU A 34 -0.52 14.26 10.64
CA LEU A 34 -0.73 12.91 10.12
C LEU A 34 -0.09 12.73 8.74
N ARG A 35 -0.25 13.70 7.83
CA ARG A 35 0.37 13.65 6.51
C ARG A 35 1.90 13.60 6.61
N GLU A 36 2.49 14.42 7.47
CA GLU A 36 3.93 14.39 7.73
C GLU A 36 4.40 13.05 8.28
N MET A 37 3.64 12.46 9.22
CA MET A 37 3.96 11.13 9.75
C MET A 37 3.85 10.02 8.71
N ILE A 38 2.83 10.06 7.84
CA ILE A 38 2.71 9.12 6.73
C ILE A 38 3.95 9.24 5.83
N LYS A 39 4.35 10.46 5.50
CA LYS A 39 5.53 10.72 4.68
C LYS A 39 6.80 10.15 5.31
N PHE A 40 7.05 10.46 6.58
CA PHE A 40 8.22 9.99 7.32
C PHE A 40 8.27 8.46 7.37
N VAL A 41 7.19 7.80 7.77
CA VAL A 41 7.12 6.33 7.89
C VAL A 41 7.39 5.64 6.56
N LEU A 42 6.83 6.17 5.47
CA LEU A 42 7.08 5.62 4.15
C LEU A 42 8.54 5.87 3.70
N GLN A 43 9.13 7.04 3.97
CA GLN A 43 10.55 7.33 3.68
C GLN A 43 11.52 6.38 4.40
N GLU A 44 11.20 6.01 5.64
CA GLU A 44 11.96 5.01 6.41
C GLU A 44 11.74 3.56 5.92
N GLY A 45 10.95 3.36 4.85
CA GLY A 45 10.67 2.05 4.27
C GLY A 45 9.76 1.17 5.13
N LEU A 46 8.97 1.78 6.04
CA LEU A 46 8.01 1.07 6.86
C LEU A 46 6.68 0.86 6.10
N GLU A 47 5.92 -0.16 6.50
CA GLU A 47 4.66 -0.53 5.83
C GLU A 47 3.56 0.55 5.93
N GLY A 48 3.55 1.30 7.04
CA GLY A 48 2.56 2.33 7.30
C GLY A 48 2.30 2.58 8.78
N LEU A 49 1.14 3.17 9.09
CA LEU A 49 0.75 3.62 10.43
C LEU A 49 -0.42 2.80 10.98
N VAL A 50 -0.45 2.68 12.31
CA VAL A 50 -1.62 2.22 13.06
C VAL A 50 -2.15 3.37 13.88
N LEU A 51 -3.33 3.87 13.54
CA LEU A 51 -4.02 4.91 14.31
C LEU A 51 -4.87 4.27 15.38
N LYS A 52 -4.68 4.74 16.62
CA LYS A 52 -5.38 4.27 17.80
C LYS A 52 -5.91 5.46 18.57
N ASP A 53 -7.18 5.42 18.94
CA ASP A 53 -7.73 6.39 19.89
C ASP A 53 -7.09 6.16 21.27
N ILE A 54 -6.58 7.23 21.87
CA ILE A 54 -5.96 7.25 23.20
C ILE A 54 -6.92 6.79 24.29
N ASN A 55 -8.22 7.01 24.09
CA ASN A 55 -9.27 6.62 25.03
C ASN A 55 -9.80 5.21 24.78
N SER A 56 -9.37 4.54 23.69
CA SER A 56 -9.87 3.22 23.34
C SER A 56 -9.55 2.13 24.37
N ILE A 57 -10.54 1.29 24.64
CA ILE A 57 -10.38 0.08 25.44
C ILE A 57 -9.90 -1.06 24.54
N TYR A 58 -9.05 -1.93 25.07
CA TYR A 58 -8.65 -3.13 24.35
C TYR A 58 -9.73 -4.20 24.54
N GLU A 59 -10.32 -4.62 23.43
CA GLU A 59 -11.36 -5.65 23.41
C GLU A 59 -10.90 -6.80 22.51
N PRO A 60 -10.61 -7.99 23.07
CA PRO A 60 -10.21 -9.15 22.29
C PRO A 60 -11.24 -9.47 21.19
N GLY A 61 -10.75 -9.68 19.96
CA GLY A 61 -11.59 -10.01 18.80
C GLY A 61 -12.28 -8.81 18.12
N LYS A 62 -12.19 -7.60 18.67
CA LYS A 62 -12.73 -6.38 18.04
C LYS A 62 -11.66 -5.66 17.21
N ARG A 63 -12.08 -5.03 16.10
CA ARG A 63 -11.21 -4.33 15.15
C ARG A 63 -11.39 -2.80 15.25
N HIS A 64 -10.85 -2.22 16.32
CA HIS A 64 -10.97 -0.77 16.60
C HIS A 64 -9.86 0.10 16.01
N TRP A 65 -8.73 -0.50 15.65
CA TRP A 65 -7.56 0.25 15.17
C TRP A 65 -7.60 0.42 13.67
N LEU A 66 -7.29 1.62 13.21
CA LEU A 66 -7.20 1.94 11.79
C LEU A 66 -5.77 1.70 11.31
N LYS A 67 -5.63 1.15 10.11
CA LYS A 67 -4.34 0.92 9.45
C LYS A 67 -4.27 1.81 8.21
N ILE A 68 -3.20 2.57 8.09
CA ILE A 68 -2.89 3.35 6.90
C ILE A 68 -1.64 2.72 6.28
N LYS A 69 -1.72 2.38 5.00
CA LYS A 69 -0.64 1.72 4.26
C LYS A 69 -0.46 2.40 2.91
N LYS A 70 0.73 2.27 2.33
CA LYS A 70 1.06 2.80 0.99
C LYS A 70 0.00 2.40 -0.06
N ASP A 71 -0.44 1.14 -0.05
CA ASP A 71 -1.39 0.60 -1.03
C ASP A 71 -2.83 1.14 -0.92
N TYR A 72 -3.16 1.88 0.15
CA TYR A 72 -4.48 2.49 0.34
C TYR A 72 -4.51 3.99 0.00
N LEU A 73 -3.36 4.59 -0.26
CA LEU A 73 -3.26 6.02 -0.51
C LEU A 73 -3.50 6.32 -1.99
N ASN A 74 -4.19 7.43 -2.25
CA ASN A 74 -4.50 7.94 -3.59
C ASN A 74 -5.20 6.89 -4.49
N ASP A 75 -6.25 6.23 -3.97
CA ASP A 75 -6.99 5.16 -4.65
C ASP A 75 -6.11 3.99 -5.13
N GLY A 76 -4.99 3.75 -4.44
CA GLY A 76 -4.02 2.72 -4.81
C GLY A 76 -3.04 3.14 -5.90
N ALA A 77 -3.06 4.40 -6.35
CA ALA A 77 -2.09 4.92 -7.31
C ALA A 77 -0.65 4.93 -6.77
N MET A 78 -0.49 4.95 -5.44
CA MET A 78 0.83 4.79 -4.82
C MET A 78 1.25 3.32 -4.66
N ALA A 79 0.40 2.35 -4.99
CA ALA A 79 0.75 0.96 -4.89
C ALA A 79 1.66 0.54 -6.05
N ASP A 80 2.59 -0.36 -5.77
CA ASP A 80 3.45 -0.92 -6.79
C ASP A 80 2.60 -1.82 -7.70
N SER A 81 2.48 -1.45 -8.98
CA SER A 81 1.71 -2.21 -9.97
C SER A 81 2.54 -2.57 -11.20
N ALA A 82 2.16 -3.67 -11.83
CA ALA A 82 2.71 -4.11 -13.11
C ALA A 82 1.60 -4.73 -13.97
N ASP A 83 1.61 -4.44 -15.27
CA ASP A 83 0.70 -5.05 -16.23
C ASP A 83 1.31 -6.38 -16.71
N LEU A 84 0.76 -7.50 -16.26
CA LEU A 84 1.34 -8.82 -16.48
C LEU A 84 0.42 -9.72 -17.31
N VAL A 85 1.02 -10.63 -18.07
CA VAL A 85 0.29 -11.60 -18.91
C VAL A 85 -0.05 -12.85 -18.09
N VAL A 86 -1.24 -13.39 -18.30
CA VAL A 86 -1.66 -14.67 -17.73
C VAL A 86 -0.93 -15.82 -18.43
N LEU A 87 0.01 -16.47 -17.74
CA LEU A 87 0.80 -17.56 -18.29
C LEU A 87 0.25 -18.94 -17.94
N GLY A 88 -0.46 -19.06 -16.82
CA GLY A 88 -0.90 -20.33 -16.27
C GLY A 88 -1.90 -20.18 -15.15
N ALA A 89 -2.44 -21.30 -14.66
CA ALA A 89 -3.36 -21.33 -13.54
C ALA A 89 -3.26 -22.63 -12.73
N TRP A 90 -3.66 -22.57 -11.46
CA TRP A 90 -3.92 -23.71 -10.60
C TRP A 90 -5.39 -23.80 -10.26
N TYR A 91 -5.81 -25.01 -9.91
CA TYR A 91 -7.09 -25.19 -9.26
C TYR A 91 -7.13 -24.47 -7.91
N GLY A 92 -8.29 -23.88 -7.62
CA GLY A 92 -8.61 -23.40 -6.29
C GLY A 92 -8.79 -24.53 -5.30
N THR A 93 -8.80 -24.16 -4.02
CA THR A 93 -9.07 -25.06 -2.90
C THR A 93 -10.37 -24.66 -2.19
N GLY A 94 -10.99 -25.60 -1.48
CA GLY A 94 -12.21 -25.33 -0.70
C GLY A 94 -13.40 -24.95 -1.60
N ARG A 95 -14.06 -23.82 -1.31
CA ARG A 95 -15.22 -23.33 -2.08
C ARG A 95 -14.91 -23.09 -3.56
N LYS A 96 -13.64 -22.81 -3.91
CA LYS A 96 -13.18 -22.62 -5.30
C LYS A 96 -12.57 -23.88 -5.90
N GLY A 97 -12.78 -25.03 -5.26
CA GLY A 97 -12.31 -26.34 -5.74
C GLY A 97 -12.83 -26.66 -7.13
N GLY A 98 -11.94 -27.09 -8.02
CA GLY A 98 -12.28 -27.49 -9.39
C GLY A 98 -12.31 -26.34 -10.41
N MET A 99 -12.20 -25.09 -9.98
CA MET A 99 -12.06 -23.92 -10.87
C MET A 99 -10.63 -23.41 -10.89
N MET A 100 -10.19 -22.83 -12.01
CA MET A 100 -8.97 -22.05 -12.09
C MET A 100 -9.14 -20.77 -11.26
N SER A 101 -8.53 -20.70 -10.08
CA SER A 101 -8.70 -19.56 -9.16
C SER A 101 -7.39 -18.93 -8.71
N VAL A 102 -6.25 -19.52 -9.08
CA VAL A 102 -4.93 -18.98 -8.81
C VAL A 102 -4.22 -18.88 -10.14
N PHE A 103 -3.78 -17.70 -10.52
CA PHE A 103 -3.19 -17.43 -11.83
C PHE A 103 -1.70 -17.15 -11.71
N LEU A 104 -0.94 -17.69 -12.65
CA LEU A 104 0.49 -17.43 -12.82
C LEU A 104 0.64 -16.23 -13.75
N MET A 105 1.17 -15.15 -13.21
CA MET A 105 1.41 -13.91 -13.95
C MET A 105 2.88 -13.81 -14.32
N GLY A 106 3.16 -13.26 -15.51
CA GLY A 106 4.54 -13.06 -15.93
C GLY A 106 4.73 -11.98 -16.98
N CYS A 107 6.00 -11.74 -17.28
CA CYS A 107 6.48 -10.74 -18.23
C CYS A 107 7.28 -11.42 -19.35
N TYR A 108 7.45 -10.71 -20.45
CA TYR A 108 8.24 -11.19 -21.58
C TYR A 108 9.70 -10.73 -21.48
N ASP A 109 10.66 -11.64 -21.68
CA ASP A 109 12.08 -11.33 -21.83
C ASP A 109 12.47 -11.46 -23.31
N ALA A 110 12.59 -10.31 -23.98
CA ALA A 110 12.95 -10.22 -25.39
C ALA A 110 14.36 -10.75 -25.71
N ARG A 111 15.27 -10.82 -24.72
CA ARG A 111 16.67 -11.26 -24.95
C ARG A 111 16.78 -12.76 -25.18
N ILE A 112 15.90 -13.52 -24.54
CA ILE A 112 15.88 -14.98 -24.61
C ILE A 112 14.63 -15.52 -25.31
N ASP A 113 13.75 -14.63 -25.78
CA ASP A 113 12.44 -14.95 -26.39
C ASP A 113 11.59 -15.91 -25.54
N LYS A 114 11.47 -15.60 -24.23
CA LYS A 114 10.69 -16.41 -23.29
C LYS A 114 9.88 -15.57 -22.32
N TRP A 115 8.81 -16.18 -21.83
CA TRP A 115 7.98 -15.68 -20.75
C TRP A 115 8.56 -16.08 -19.40
N CYS A 116 8.75 -15.10 -18.53
CA CYS A 116 9.30 -15.26 -17.20
C CYS A 116 8.20 -15.08 -16.15
N THR A 117 8.19 -15.94 -15.14
CA THR A 117 7.21 -15.87 -14.05
C THR A 117 7.55 -14.73 -13.09
N VAL A 118 6.52 -14.04 -12.61
CA VAL A 118 6.66 -12.90 -11.69
C VAL A 118 5.91 -13.16 -10.39
N THR A 119 4.64 -13.57 -10.46
CA THR A 119 3.86 -13.79 -9.23
C THR A 119 2.71 -14.77 -9.43
N LYS A 120 2.23 -15.36 -8.33
CA LYS A 120 0.95 -16.07 -8.27
C LYS A 120 -0.09 -15.15 -7.65
N VAL A 121 -1.23 -14.98 -8.31
CA VAL A 121 -2.32 -14.14 -7.82
C VAL A 121 -3.58 -14.97 -7.59
N HIS A 122 -4.24 -14.76 -6.45
CA HIS A 122 -5.44 -15.52 -6.05
C HIS A 122 -6.56 -14.59 -5.52
N THR A 123 -6.37 -13.28 -5.60
CA THR A 123 -7.34 -12.26 -5.16
C THR A 123 -7.53 -11.21 -6.23
N GLY A 124 -8.63 -10.46 -6.18
CA GLY A 124 -8.96 -9.39 -7.12
C GLY A 124 -10.21 -9.65 -7.94
N PHE A 125 -10.53 -10.92 -8.18
CA PHE A 125 -11.77 -11.34 -8.83
C PHE A 125 -12.83 -11.77 -7.83
N ASP A 126 -14.07 -11.38 -8.11
CA ASP A 126 -15.25 -11.95 -7.47
C ASP A 126 -15.58 -13.34 -8.05
N ASP A 127 -16.59 -14.00 -7.47
CA ASP A 127 -16.94 -15.36 -7.87
C ASP A 127 -17.51 -15.40 -9.31
N ALA A 128 -18.23 -14.36 -9.75
CA ALA A 128 -18.79 -14.27 -11.09
C ALA A 128 -17.71 -14.08 -12.16
N ALA A 129 -16.70 -13.24 -11.90
CA ALA A 129 -15.54 -13.08 -12.78
C ALA A 129 -14.75 -14.39 -12.88
N LEU A 130 -14.54 -15.11 -11.76
CA LEU A 130 -13.84 -16.39 -11.80
C LEU A 130 -14.58 -17.45 -12.61
N GLU A 131 -15.91 -17.50 -12.54
CA GLU A 131 -16.74 -18.40 -13.34
C GLU A 131 -16.61 -18.07 -14.84
N ARG A 132 -16.70 -16.79 -15.19
CA ARG A 132 -16.49 -16.29 -16.57
C ARG A 132 -15.09 -16.65 -17.10
N LEU A 133 -14.05 -16.49 -16.28
CA LEU A 133 -12.68 -16.80 -16.67
C LEU A 133 -12.45 -18.30 -16.93
N GLN A 134 -13.32 -19.20 -16.46
CA GLN A 134 -13.20 -20.63 -16.79
C GLN A 134 -13.44 -20.91 -18.28
N THR A 135 -14.23 -20.08 -18.95
CA THR A 135 -14.61 -20.28 -20.36
C THR A 135 -13.84 -19.36 -21.31
N GLU A 136 -13.46 -18.16 -20.86
CA GLU A 136 -12.74 -17.21 -21.70
C GLU A 136 -11.25 -17.51 -21.85
N LEU A 137 -10.61 -18.10 -20.83
CA LEU A 137 -9.18 -18.38 -20.88
C LEU A 137 -8.90 -19.66 -21.67
N ASP A 138 -8.19 -19.53 -22.78
CA ASP A 138 -7.69 -20.67 -23.55
C ASP A 138 -6.47 -21.28 -22.87
N MET A 139 -6.71 -22.36 -22.12
CA MET A 139 -5.75 -22.98 -21.20
C MET A 139 -5.61 -24.48 -21.46
N ILE A 140 -4.36 -24.94 -21.54
CA ILE A 140 -3.99 -26.34 -21.72
C ILE A 140 -3.62 -26.94 -20.37
N LYS A 141 -4.34 -27.99 -19.96
CA LYS A 141 -4.05 -28.71 -18.72
C LYS A 141 -2.76 -29.52 -18.84
N ILE A 142 -1.76 -29.21 -18.00
CA ILE A 142 -0.49 -29.93 -17.89
C ILE A 142 -0.34 -30.67 -16.55
N SER A 143 -1.24 -30.45 -15.57
CA SER A 143 -1.26 -31.15 -14.27
C SER A 143 0.07 -31.08 -13.51
N GLN A 144 0.73 -29.92 -13.56
CA GLN A 144 2.03 -29.68 -12.92
C GLN A 144 3.18 -30.57 -13.42
N ASP A 145 3.01 -31.20 -14.58
CA ASP A 145 4.01 -32.07 -15.20
C ASP A 145 5.15 -31.25 -15.82
N PRO A 146 6.41 -31.40 -15.34
CA PRO A 146 7.58 -30.71 -15.90
C PRO A 146 7.82 -31.00 -17.38
N ASP A 147 7.51 -32.21 -17.85
CA ASP A 147 7.78 -32.61 -19.24
C ASP A 147 6.78 -31.99 -20.23
N ARG A 148 5.68 -31.46 -19.70
CA ARG A 148 4.62 -30.79 -20.47
C ARG A 148 4.72 -29.27 -20.44
N VAL A 149 5.75 -28.71 -19.80
CA VAL A 149 5.98 -27.26 -19.77
C VAL A 149 6.39 -26.78 -21.17
N PRO A 150 5.68 -25.82 -21.78
CA PRO A 150 6.04 -25.30 -23.09
C PRO A 150 7.41 -24.62 -23.10
N SER A 151 8.13 -24.72 -24.23
CA SER A 151 9.49 -24.15 -24.38
C SER A 151 9.55 -22.63 -24.23
N TRP A 152 8.44 -21.95 -24.52
CA TRP A 152 8.27 -20.50 -24.36
C TRP A 152 8.17 -20.06 -22.89
N LEU A 153 7.85 -20.96 -21.96
CA LEU A 153 7.70 -20.66 -20.53
C LEU A 153 8.99 -20.99 -19.76
N LYS A 154 9.62 -19.97 -19.19
CA LYS A 154 10.72 -20.15 -18.24
C LYS A 154 10.15 -20.15 -16.83
N CYS A 155 10.04 -21.32 -16.19
CA CYS A 155 9.57 -21.43 -14.80
C CYS A 155 10.41 -22.42 -13.99
N ASN A 156 10.48 -22.21 -12.68
CA ASN A 156 11.08 -23.16 -11.74
C ASN A 156 10.05 -24.23 -11.34
N LYS A 157 10.50 -25.41 -10.90
CA LYS A 157 9.63 -26.54 -10.53
C LYS A 157 8.43 -26.18 -9.63
N PRO A 158 8.57 -25.33 -8.58
CA PRO A 158 7.43 -24.95 -7.74
C PRO A 158 6.38 -24.06 -8.42
N MET A 159 6.76 -23.44 -9.55
CA MET A 159 5.92 -22.53 -10.34
C MET A 159 5.26 -23.23 -11.53
N ILE A 160 5.40 -24.54 -11.68
CA ILE A 160 4.72 -25.29 -12.73
C ILE A 160 3.21 -25.35 -12.39
N PRO A 161 2.34 -24.79 -13.26
CA PRO A 161 0.91 -24.72 -13.01
C PRO A 161 0.15 -26.00 -13.39
N ASP A 162 -1.12 -26.11 -12.96
CA ASP A 162 -2.02 -27.15 -13.47
C ASP A 162 -2.36 -26.91 -14.95
N PHE A 163 -2.40 -25.65 -15.35
CA PHE A 163 -2.76 -25.19 -16.68
C PHE A 163 -1.76 -24.14 -17.17
N VAL A 164 -1.47 -24.14 -18.47
CA VAL A 164 -0.69 -23.10 -19.15
C VAL A 164 -1.54 -22.47 -20.25
N SER A 165 -1.35 -21.19 -20.53
CA SER A 165 -2.03 -20.58 -21.68
C SER A 165 -1.66 -21.28 -22.98
N ALA A 166 -2.63 -21.49 -23.87
CA ALA A 166 -2.38 -22.11 -25.16
C ALA A 166 -1.44 -21.25 -26.03
N ASP A 167 -1.67 -19.94 -26.03
CA ASP A 167 -0.82 -18.94 -26.67
C ASP A 167 -0.69 -17.70 -25.75
N PRO A 168 0.47 -17.48 -25.11
CA PRO A 168 0.66 -16.34 -24.21
C PRO A 168 0.54 -14.99 -24.94
N LYS A 169 0.67 -14.95 -26.28
CA LYS A 169 0.46 -13.73 -27.07
C LYS A 169 -1.01 -13.38 -27.27
N LYS A 170 -1.93 -14.30 -26.99
CA LYS A 170 -3.39 -14.07 -26.98
C LYS A 170 -3.98 -14.03 -25.58
N ALA A 171 -3.17 -14.36 -24.57
CA ALA A 171 -3.59 -14.31 -23.18
C ALA A 171 -3.89 -12.86 -22.76
N PRO A 172 -4.86 -12.65 -21.85
CA PRO A 172 -5.18 -11.32 -21.36
C PRO A 172 -4.03 -10.75 -20.52
N VAL A 173 -3.97 -9.42 -20.50
CA VAL A 173 -3.09 -8.63 -19.64
C VAL A 173 -3.90 -8.17 -18.44
N TRP A 174 -3.38 -8.37 -17.24
CA TRP A 174 -4.00 -7.89 -16.01
C TRP A 174 -3.05 -6.97 -15.26
N GLU A 175 -3.62 -5.91 -14.71
CA GLU A 175 -2.92 -5.01 -13.80
C GLU A 175 -2.86 -5.67 -12.43
N ILE A 176 -1.65 -6.02 -12.01
CA ILE A 176 -1.39 -6.65 -10.72
C ILE A 176 -0.79 -5.61 -9.79
N THR A 177 -1.45 -5.40 -8.66
CA THR A 177 -1.00 -4.47 -7.63
C THR A 177 -0.57 -5.24 -6.38
N GLY A 178 0.47 -4.76 -5.71
CA GLY A 178 0.92 -5.29 -4.43
C GLY A 178 1.39 -4.21 -3.48
N ALA A 179 1.79 -4.65 -2.28
CA ALA A 179 2.33 -3.77 -1.27
C ALA A 179 3.74 -3.29 -1.63
N GLU A 180 4.56 -4.18 -2.19
CA GLU A 180 5.92 -3.89 -2.63
C GLU A 180 6.38 -4.93 -3.65
N PHE A 181 7.34 -4.55 -4.50
CA PHE A 181 8.16 -5.52 -5.21
C PHE A 181 9.23 -6.15 -4.31
N THR A 182 9.40 -7.46 -4.41
CA THR A 182 10.37 -8.25 -3.64
C THR A 182 11.27 -9.05 -4.56
N ARG A 183 12.38 -9.58 -4.05
CA ARG A 183 13.28 -10.46 -4.81
C ARG A 183 13.36 -11.85 -4.19
N HIS A 184 12.86 -12.84 -4.91
CA HIS A 184 12.85 -14.26 -4.56
C HIS A 184 13.22 -15.13 -5.76
N GLN A 185 14.17 -16.05 -5.58
CA GLN A 185 14.68 -16.91 -6.66
C GLN A 185 13.64 -17.89 -7.22
N ILE A 186 12.47 -18.01 -6.60
CA ILE A 186 11.39 -18.89 -7.06
C ILE A 186 10.79 -18.44 -8.40
N HIS A 187 10.83 -17.13 -8.68
CA HIS A 187 10.35 -16.52 -9.90
C HIS A 187 11.50 -16.26 -10.88
N THR A 188 11.23 -16.35 -12.18
CA THR A 188 12.28 -16.32 -13.22
C THR A 188 12.45 -14.95 -13.87
N GLY A 189 11.55 -13.99 -13.59
CA GLY A 189 11.66 -12.59 -14.00
C GLY A 189 12.70 -11.85 -13.17
N ASP A 190 13.97 -12.23 -13.30
CA ASP A 190 15.10 -11.72 -12.49
C ASP A 190 14.91 -11.94 -10.96
N GLY A 191 14.11 -12.94 -10.59
CA GLY A 191 13.70 -13.16 -9.21
C GLY A 191 12.76 -12.09 -8.66
N ILE A 192 12.29 -11.13 -9.45
CA ILE A 192 11.36 -10.11 -8.99
C ILE A 192 9.97 -10.72 -8.82
N SER A 193 9.32 -10.41 -7.70
CA SER A 193 7.95 -10.80 -7.39
C SER A 193 7.19 -9.66 -6.72
N ILE A 194 5.88 -9.83 -6.56
CA ILE A 194 4.98 -8.85 -5.97
C ILE A 194 4.44 -9.40 -4.65
N ARG A 195 4.60 -8.66 -3.55
CA ARG A 195 4.08 -9.04 -2.23
C ARG A 195 2.61 -8.65 -2.11
N PHE A 196 1.80 -9.58 -1.62
CA PHE A 196 0.34 -9.46 -1.51
C PHE A 196 -0.33 -9.07 -2.85
N PRO A 197 -0.04 -9.81 -3.93
CA PRO A 197 -0.54 -9.49 -5.26
C PRO A 197 -2.06 -9.62 -5.32
N ARG A 198 -2.69 -8.67 -6.01
CA ARG A 198 -4.13 -8.62 -6.29
C ARG A 198 -4.32 -8.23 -7.74
N VAL A 199 -5.30 -8.83 -8.41
CA VAL A 199 -5.76 -8.29 -9.69
C VAL A 199 -6.57 -7.04 -9.41
N THR A 200 -6.13 -5.90 -9.93
CA THR A 200 -6.82 -4.62 -9.76
C THR A 200 -7.70 -4.32 -10.95
N ARG A 201 -7.24 -4.65 -12.16
CA ARG A 201 -7.97 -4.37 -13.40
C ARG A 201 -7.62 -5.35 -14.51
N GLU A 202 -8.61 -5.73 -15.31
CA GLU A 202 -8.40 -6.41 -16.60
C GLU A 202 -8.07 -5.37 -17.67
N ARG A 203 -6.87 -5.46 -18.27
CA ARG A 203 -6.36 -4.49 -19.25
C ARG A 203 -6.71 -4.90 -20.66
N ASN A 204 -8.00 -4.82 -20.99
CA ASN A 204 -8.51 -5.08 -22.33
C ASN A 204 -8.02 -4.05 -23.37
N ASP A 205 -7.49 -2.93 -22.89
CA ASP A 205 -6.85 -1.88 -23.69
C ASP A 205 -5.40 -2.20 -24.09
N LYS A 206 -4.79 -3.24 -23.49
CA LYS A 206 -3.39 -3.60 -23.72
C LYS A 206 -3.24 -4.96 -24.37
N THR A 207 -2.26 -5.03 -25.27
CA THR A 207 -1.76 -6.29 -25.82
C THR A 207 -0.55 -6.79 -25.04
N TRP A 208 -0.17 -8.05 -25.28
CA TRP A 208 1.03 -8.67 -24.71
C TRP A 208 2.33 -7.89 -24.98
N LYS A 209 2.38 -7.06 -26.04
CA LYS A 209 3.54 -6.21 -26.38
C LYS A 209 3.64 -4.96 -25.50
N GLU A 210 2.50 -4.49 -25.00
CA GLU A 210 2.36 -3.29 -24.16
C GLU A 210 2.26 -3.64 -22.67
N ALA A 211 2.23 -4.93 -22.36
CA ALA A 211 2.41 -5.46 -21.03
C ALA A 211 3.84 -5.20 -20.55
N THR A 212 4.03 -5.09 -19.24
CA THR A 212 5.32 -4.84 -18.61
C THR A 212 6.30 -5.93 -19.01
N ASN A 213 7.36 -5.56 -19.72
CA ASN A 213 8.44 -6.48 -20.09
C ASN A 213 9.47 -6.60 -18.94
N LEU A 214 10.43 -7.52 -19.07
CA LEU A 214 11.40 -7.77 -18.00
C LEU A 214 12.26 -6.53 -17.68
N SER A 215 12.65 -5.73 -18.68
CA SER A 215 13.49 -4.54 -18.44
C SER A 215 12.71 -3.47 -17.69
N GLU A 216 11.45 -3.24 -18.07
CA GLU A 216 10.53 -2.34 -17.37
C GLU A 216 10.24 -2.83 -15.95
N LEU A 217 10.07 -4.15 -15.74
CA LEU A 217 9.89 -4.71 -14.41
C LEU A 217 11.11 -4.46 -13.50
N GLN A 218 12.32 -4.53 -14.05
CA GLN A 218 13.55 -4.20 -13.33
C GLN A 218 13.62 -2.72 -12.96
N GLU A 219 13.16 -1.84 -13.85
CA GLU A 219 13.05 -0.41 -13.59
C GLU A 219 12.00 -0.10 -12.52
N LEU A 220 10.81 -0.71 -12.60
CA LEU A 220 9.77 -0.61 -11.56
C LEU A 220 10.29 -1.07 -10.19
N TYR A 221 11.02 -2.19 -10.14
CA TYR A 221 11.64 -2.68 -8.91
C TYR A 221 12.67 -1.72 -8.32
N LYS A 222 13.46 -1.06 -9.18
CA LYS A 222 14.44 -0.07 -8.74
C LYS A 222 13.75 1.19 -8.22
N ASN A 223 12.79 1.69 -8.99
CA ASN A 223 12.05 2.91 -8.68
C ASN A 223 11.18 2.75 -7.43
N SER A 224 10.60 1.58 -7.17
CA SER A 224 9.80 1.37 -5.96
C SER A 224 10.60 1.45 -4.66
N ARG A 225 11.93 1.22 -4.74
CA ARG A 225 12.85 1.37 -3.61
C ARG A 225 13.40 2.78 -3.47
N GLU A 226 13.58 3.49 -4.59
CA GLU A 226 14.23 4.81 -4.63
C GLU A 226 13.23 5.97 -4.57
N CYS A 227 12.04 5.80 -5.14
CA CYS A 227 11.07 6.87 -5.36
C CYS A 227 9.75 6.55 -4.67
N LEU A 228 9.51 7.23 -3.55
CA LEU A 228 8.17 7.44 -3.03
C LEU A 228 7.80 8.86 -3.45
N ASP A 229 7.00 8.98 -4.50
CA ASP A 229 6.56 10.28 -4.99
C ASP A 229 5.51 10.87 -4.04
N PHE A 230 6.01 11.58 -3.03
CA PHE A 230 5.18 12.19 -1.98
C PHE A 230 4.47 13.46 -2.42
N GLU A 231 4.74 13.99 -3.60
CA GLU A 231 4.03 15.18 -4.10
C GLU A 231 2.53 14.88 -4.29
N ALA A 232 2.18 13.61 -4.58
CA ALA A 232 0.79 13.15 -4.66
C ALA A 232 0.02 13.22 -3.31
N LEU A 233 0.69 13.21 -2.16
CA LEU A 233 0.04 13.43 -0.86
C LEU A 233 -0.18 14.92 -0.54
N ALA A 234 0.41 15.82 -1.32
CA ALA A 234 0.38 17.26 -1.11
C ALA A 234 -0.71 17.98 -1.94
N SER A 235 -1.22 17.35 -3.00
CA SER A 235 -2.37 17.90 -3.73
C SER A 235 -3.65 17.65 -2.93
N ASP A 236 -4.03 18.63 -2.11
CA ASP A 236 -5.40 18.72 -1.64
C ASP A 236 -6.33 18.68 -2.86
N GLY A 237 -7.29 17.76 -2.85
CA GLY A 237 -8.44 17.85 -3.72
C GLY A 237 -9.06 19.21 -3.46
N ASN A 238 -8.86 20.12 -4.41
CA ASN A 238 -9.48 21.43 -4.41
C ASN A 238 -10.97 21.18 -4.60
N ASP A 239 -11.67 21.00 -3.49
CA ASP A 239 -13.12 21.05 -3.42
C ASP A 239 -13.48 22.47 -3.85
N LYS A 240 -13.76 22.62 -5.15
CA LYS A 240 -14.42 23.82 -5.64
C LYS A 240 -15.80 23.80 -5.03
N THR A 241 -15.93 24.45 -3.89
CA THR A 241 -17.17 25.07 -3.49
C THR A 241 -17.54 26.02 -4.63
N ASP A 242 -18.53 25.61 -5.41
CA ASP A 242 -19.25 26.48 -6.33
C ASP A 242 -19.97 27.54 -5.48
N ASP A 243 -19.24 28.60 -5.11
CA ASP A 243 -19.82 29.83 -4.61
C ASP A 243 -20.39 30.59 -5.80
N ASP A 244 -21.72 30.56 -5.83
CA ASP A 244 -22.62 31.34 -6.66
C ASP A 244 -22.39 32.84 -6.42
N ASP A 245 -21.77 33.55 -7.38
CA ASP A 245 -21.89 35.00 -7.48
C ASP A 245 -22.44 35.43 -8.84
N SER A 246 -23.59 36.09 -8.74
CA SER A 246 -24.47 36.50 -9.81
C SER A 246 -24.01 37.82 -10.45
N SER A 247 -23.84 37.85 -11.77
CA SER A 247 -24.02 39.08 -12.54
C SER A 247 -24.57 38.84 -13.96
N LYS A 248 -25.68 39.56 -14.22
CA LYS A 248 -26.62 39.56 -15.35
C LYS A 248 -26.00 39.66 -16.76
N LYS A 249 -26.59 38.96 -17.75
CA LYS A 249 -27.48 39.54 -18.80
C LYS A 249 -27.98 38.54 -19.86
N ASN A 250 -29.30 38.62 -20.10
CA ASN A 250 -30.11 38.46 -21.32
C ASN A 250 -30.17 37.14 -22.12
N GLY A 251 -31.40 36.63 -22.33
CA GLY A 251 -31.72 35.70 -23.42
C GLY A 251 -33.02 34.89 -23.33
N ASN A 252 -34.17 35.58 -23.36
CA ASN A 252 -35.55 35.15 -23.66
C ASN A 252 -35.84 33.72 -24.22
N SER A 253 -36.78 32.96 -23.62
CA SER A 253 -38.12 32.58 -24.19
C SER A 253 -38.79 31.34 -23.56
N GLY A 254 -40.04 31.49 -23.08
CA GLY A 254 -41.16 30.50 -22.96
C GLY A 254 -40.96 29.20 -22.15
N THR A 255 -41.86 28.69 -21.30
CA THR A 255 -43.34 28.76 -21.29
C THR A 255 -43.89 28.16 -19.96
N SER A 256 -44.89 28.84 -19.37
CA SER A 256 -46.03 28.36 -18.53
C SER A 256 -45.89 27.40 -17.32
N THR A 257 -46.22 27.97 -16.15
CA THR A 257 -46.77 27.52 -14.83
C THR A 257 -48.00 26.57 -14.86
N PRO A 258 -48.63 26.11 -13.72
CA PRO A 258 -48.45 26.48 -12.29
C PRO A 258 -48.48 25.38 -11.18
N VAL A 259 -47.78 25.69 -10.07
CA VAL A 259 -48.18 25.74 -8.63
C VAL A 259 -49.14 24.68 -8.04
N LYS A 260 -48.72 24.06 -6.91
CA LYS A 260 -49.47 23.96 -5.63
C LYS A 260 -48.61 23.43 -4.46
N THR A 261 -48.55 24.21 -3.37
CA THR A 261 -48.23 23.81 -1.98
C THR A 261 -49.54 23.83 -1.17
N PRO A 262 -49.68 23.11 -0.02
CA PRO A 262 -49.29 23.72 1.26
C PRO A 262 -48.83 22.76 2.40
N MET A 263 -47.95 23.31 3.26
CA MET A 263 -47.86 23.29 4.75
C MET A 263 -48.28 22.06 5.60
N SER A 264 -47.43 21.65 6.57
CA SER A 264 -47.58 21.91 8.03
C SER A 264 -46.84 20.88 8.93
N GLY A 265 -46.29 21.35 10.07
CA GLY A 265 -46.18 20.59 11.33
C GLY A 265 -44.79 20.11 11.79
N GLY A 266 -44.18 20.84 12.75
CA GLY A 266 -43.24 20.26 13.74
C GLY A 266 -43.98 19.53 14.89
N PRO A 267 -43.36 19.15 16.04
CA PRO A 267 -42.08 19.64 16.58
C PRO A 267 -41.11 18.60 17.23
N SER A 268 -39.90 19.11 17.47
CA SER A 268 -38.84 18.79 18.48
C SER A 268 -38.97 17.65 19.49
N SER A 269 -37.84 16.97 19.75
CA SER A 269 -37.35 16.75 21.13
C SER A 269 -35.81 16.68 21.21
N SER A 270 -35.29 17.50 22.11
CA SER A 270 -33.91 17.65 22.57
C SER A 270 -33.61 16.70 23.72
N SER A 271 -32.39 16.17 23.82
CA SER A 271 -31.81 15.81 25.13
C SER A 271 -30.30 16.06 25.17
N SER A 272 -29.96 17.13 25.87
CA SER A 272 -28.61 17.48 26.33
C SER A 272 -28.23 16.58 27.50
N PHE A 273 -27.05 15.97 27.48
CA PHE A 273 -26.40 15.46 28.69
C PHE A 273 -25.00 16.06 28.81
N ASN A 274 -24.90 16.99 29.75
CA ASN A 274 -23.68 17.56 30.30
C ASN A 274 -23.18 16.64 31.42
N THR A 275 -21.95 16.14 31.33
CA THR A 275 -21.16 15.74 32.51
C THR A 275 -19.67 15.81 32.17
N SER A 276 -18.99 16.83 32.69
CA SER A 276 -17.53 16.81 32.87
C SER A 276 -17.16 15.85 34.01
N PRO A 277 -16.00 15.18 33.93
CA PRO A 277 -15.01 15.39 34.99
C PRO A 277 -13.53 15.40 34.54
N ASN A 278 -12.75 16.17 35.30
CA ASN A 278 -11.28 16.10 35.51
C ASN A 278 -10.32 16.51 34.39
N SER A 279 -10.05 17.83 34.30
CA SER A 279 -8.98 18.43 33.49
C SER A 279 -7.54 18.24 34.03
N ALA A 280 -7.36 17.90 35.31
CA ALA A 280 -6.03 17.86 35.92
C ALA A 280 -5.14 16.67 35.45
N LYS A 281 -5.72 15.52 35.15
CA LYS A 281 -4.96 14.34 34.67
C LYS A 281 -4.56 14.44 33.19
N GLY A 282 -5.37 15.13 32.39
CA GLY A 282 -5.09 15.36 30.97
C GLY A 282 -3.94 16.36 30.74
N GLU A 283 -3.79 17.35 31.60
CA GLU A 283 -2.68 18.32 31.52
C GLU A 283 -1.34 17.72 31.96
N MET A 284 -1.32 16.88 33.01
CA MET A 284 -0.13 16.14 33.42
C MET A 284 0.40 15.22 32.30
N TRP A 285 -0.49 14.54 31.57
CA TRP A 285 -0.13 13.70 30.44
C TRP A 285 0.46 14.50 29.28
N LYS A 286 -0.16 15.62 28.91
CA LYS A 286 0.36 16.53 27.85
C LYS A 286 1.77 17.01 28.16
N ASN A 287 2.04 17.35 29.43
CA ASN A 287 3.36 17.77 29.88
C ASN A 287 4.39 16.62 29.88
N LYS A 288 3.98 15.39 30.21
CA LYS A 288 4.85 14.20 30.19
C LYS A 288 5.25 13.83 28.75
N VAL A 289 4.30 13.90 27.80
CA VAL A 289 4.56 13.69 26.36
C VAL A 289 5.47 14.78 25.77
N GLN A 290 5.27 16.06 26.13
CA GLN A 290 6.19 17.13 25.73
C GLN A 290 7.60 16.94 26.30
N LYS A 291 7.73 16.37 27.50
CA LYS A 291 9.02 16.05 28.10
C LYS A 291 9.74 14.93 27.35
N THR A 292 9.01 13.94 26.83
CA THR A 292 9.56 12.90 25.95
C THR A 292 10.00 13.49 24.59
N LEU A 293 9.21 14.41 24.03
CA LEU A 293 9.55 15.13 22.78
C LEU A 293 10.81 15.99 22.90
N SER A 294 11.03 16.64 24.05
CA SER A 294 12.24 17.45 24.27
C SER A 294 13.51 16.63 24.52
N ARG A 295 13.38 15.38 25.01
CA ARG A 295 14.50 14.43 25.06
C ARG A 295 14.87 13.97 23.64
N PHE A 296 13.88 13.66 22.82
CA PHE A 296 14.08 13.26 21.42
C PHE A 296 14.82 14.30 20.57
N SER A 297 14.48 15.60 20.68
CA SER A 297 15.23 16.63 19.96
C SER A 297 16.70 16.73 20.38
N LYS A 298 17.00 16.43 21.65
CA LYS A 298 18.39 16.42 22.15
C LYS A 298 19.16 15.18 21.71
N ASP A 299 18.52 14.01 21.74
CA ASP A 299 19.16 12.76 21.33
C ASP A 299 19.48 12.77 19.83
N VAL A 300 18.63 13.39 19.00
CA VAL A 300 18.89 13.59 17.55
C VAL A 300 20.00 14.61 17.29
N GLU A 301 20.14 15.67 18.11
CA GLU A 301 21.26 16.61 18.01
C GLU A 301 22.59 15.99 18.48
N GLU A 302 22.56 15.12 19.49
CA GLU A 302 23.73 14.39 19.99
C GLU A 302 24.22 13.33 18.99
N ASP A 303 23.33 12.55 18.37
CA ASP A 303 23.73 11.55 17.37
C ASP A 303 24.32 12.22 16.10
N ASN A 304 23.73 13.35 15.66
CA ASN A 304 24.24 14.14 14.54
C ASN A 304 25.61 14.78 14.83
N THR A 305 25.90 15.12 16.08
CA THR A 305 27.21 15.69 16.46
C THR A 305 28.28 14.60 16.63
N GLU A 306 27.91 13.39 17.05
CA GLU A 306 28.82 12.23 17.06
C GLU A 306 29.17 11.74 15.65
N GLU A 307 28.20 11.67 14.72
CA GLU A 307 28.47 11.33 13.32
C GLU A 307 29.37 12.37 12.63
N LYS A 308 29.16 13.67 12.90
CA LYS A 308 30.07 14.73 12.41
C LYS A 308 31.50 14.54 12.94
N LYS A 309 31.68 14.21 14.22
CA LYS A 309 33.02 13.96 14.80
C LYS A 309 33.70 12.72 14.22
N LYS A 310 32.95 11.63 13.93
CA LYS A 310 33.48 10.42 13.28
C LYS A 310 33.89 10.68 11.82
N SER A 311 33.13 11.50 11.09
CA SER A 311 33.47 11.87 9.71
C SER A 311 34.71 12.76 9.59
N ASP A 312 34.93 13.66 10.55
CA ASP A 312 36.10 14.56 10.56
C ASP A 312 37.40 13.87 11.02
N THR A 313 37.29 12.86 11.88
CA THR A 313 38.44 12.02 12.28
C THR A 313 38.85 11.05 11.15
N GLY A 314 37.90 10.49 10.41
CA GLY A 314 38.18 9.67 9.21
C GLY A 314 38.89 10.45 8.09
N LYS A 315 38.54 11.72 7.87
CA LYS A 315 39.21 12.59 6.89
C LYS A 315 40.64 12.98 7.26
N LYS A 316 40.98 13.02 8.55
CA LYS A 316 42.37 13.27 9.00
C LYS A 316 43.27 12.04 8.87
N GLY A 317 42.73 10.83 9.07
CA GLY A 317 43.46 9.58 8.86
C GLY A 317 43.87 9.34 7.41
N LEU A 318 42.95 9.53 6.46
CA LEU A 318 43.22 9.35 5.02
C LEU A 318 44.25 10.35 4.45
N LYS A 319 44.44 11.50 5.10
CA LYS A 319 45.40 12.52 4.66
C LYS A 319 46.83 12.25 5.13
N GLN A 320 47.03 11.41 6.14
CA GLN A 320 48.36 10.97 6.58
C GLN A 320 48.87 9.76 5.79
N GLU A 321 47.98 8.88 5.33
CA GLU A 321 48.36 7.67 4.59
C GLU A 321 48.80 7.98 3.14
N LYS A 322 48.21 8.99 2.50
CA LYS A 322 48.64 9.49 1.18
C LYS A 322 49.95 10.29 1.17
N ARG A 323 50.62 10.47 2.31
CA ARG A 323 51.95 11.11 2.40
C ARG A 323 53.08 10.12 2.67
N LYS A 324 52.80 8.82 2.75
CA LYS A 324 53.77 7.75 3.01
C LYS A 324 53.79 6.62 1.97
N SER A 325 53.21 6.84 0.79
CA SER A 325 53.33 5.93 -0.36
C SER A 325 53.96 6.62 -1.55
#